data_AF-A0A7J4T5B8-F1
#
_entry.id   AF-A0A7J4T5B8-F1
#
_cell.length_a   1.000
_cell.length_b   1.000
_cell.length_c   1.000
_cell.angle_alpha   90.00
_cell.angle_beta   90.00
_cell.angle_gamma   90.00
#
_symmetry.space_group_name_H-M   'P 1'
#
loop_
_entity.id
_entity.type
_entity.pdbx_description
1 polymer ?
#
loop_
_entity_poly.entity_id
_entity_poly.type
_entity_poly.pdbx_seq_one_letter_code
_entity_poly.pdbx_strand_id
1 'polypeptide(L)'
;MNKRLIVSFPFQESTISIEDLDGSLTLDALLKDHGLSARDGSFQFLTDANGRMVNHLKLSDAPAVIHVQRPKNVDQVWVDGTPRRGFAPTIDSEGRQISLLGGQENMFTSVYITKWKVGNKNPVAYCFSPTHPYYKTGDLVYIQVPLNGETVGIYNPVTGKENLMIKLNATQQELDSMRGFWSAWELIGNGTNAKFRRDLTPLPNGFKPLTPRSKKKILRVNVDKMHAIQAEPSIHSGRIQIGKNKFKALICGVDSSNSQKGRVVASSNKTRPNLVNLEGYQYGMTQFVKIPESGRTIKLYNSACNQWVDCTVLIDEAYDINTLRNQWVIVRLKKHNKYKRALKIVALPREFYKKKTN
;
A
#
# COMPACT_ATOMS: atom_id res chain seq x y z
N MET A 1 36.21 3.66 8.90
CA MET A 1 35.52 4.85 9.45
C MET A 1 34.61 4.35 10.56
N ASN A 2 34.89 4.72 11.82
CA ASN A 2 34.07 4.32 12.95
C ASN A 2 32.69 4.94 12.79
N LYS A 3 31.68 4.11 12.62
CA LYS A 3 30.30 4.57 12.46
C LYS A 3 29.66 4.60 13.83
N ARG A 4 29.23 5.78 14.25
CA ARG A 4 28.50 5.99 15.51
C ARG A 4 27.02 5.67 15.28
N LEU A 5 26.46 4.78 16.11
CA LEU A 5 25.04 4.43 16.11
C LEU A 5 24.32 5.16 17.24
N ILE A 6 23.20 5.81 16.93
CA ILE A 6 22.29 6.32 17.95
C ILE A 6 21.14 5.32 18.11
N VAL A 7 21.04 4.75 19.29
CA VAL A 7 19.93 3.89 19.70
C VAL A 7 18.94 4.73 20.50
N SER A 8 17.74 4.90 19.95
CA SER A 8 16.63 5.61 20.60
C SER A 8 15.72 4.60 21.31
N PHE A 9 15.32 4.92 22.53
CA PHE A 9 14.33 4.20 23.32
C PHE A 9 13.09 5.10 23.47
N PRO A 10 12.14 5.08 22.52
CA PRO A 10 11.04 6.04 22.48
C PRO A 10 10.19 6.06 23.76
N PHE A 11 9.98 4.88 24.38
CA PHE A 11 9.18 4.77 25.60
C PHE A 11 9.86 5.30 26.86
N GLN A 12 11.18 5.47 26.83
CA GLN A 12 11.97 6.01 27.94
C GLN A 12 12.45 7.44 27.65
N GLU A 13 12.08 7.99 26.49
CA GLU A 13 12.55 9.29 25.98
C GLU A 13 14.08 9.46 26.06
N SER A 14 14.81 8.36 25.85
CA SER A 14 16.27 8.32 26.00
C SER A 14 16.97 7.89 24.71
N THR A 15 18.24 8.27 24.60
CA THR A 15 19.12 7.85 23.51
C THR A 15 20.48 7.45 24.04
N ILE A 16 21.02 6.36 23.51
CA ILE A 16 22.36 5.88 23.81
C ILE A 16 23.17 5.88 22.53
N SER A 17 24.43 6.26 22.64
CA SER A 17 25.38 6.19 21.54
C SER A 17 26.25 4.96 21.69
N ILE A 18 26.38 4.20 20.62
CA ILE A 18 27.23 3.01 20.57
C ILE A 18 28.22 3.16 19.42
N GLU A 19 29.44 2.70 19.65
CA GLU A 19 30.49 2.63 18.65
C GLU A 19 30.93 1.16 18.54
N ASP A 20 31.03 0.67 17.30
CA ASP A 20 31.65 -0.63 16.99
C ASP A 20 32.92 -0.34 16.18
N LEU A 21 34.07 -0.74 16.73
CA LEU A 21 35.37 -0.53 16.11
C LEU A 21 35.61 -1.50 14.94
N ASP A 22 34.99 -2.68 14.98
CA ASP A 22 35.18 -3.74 13.99
C ASP A 22 34.06 -3.75 12.93
N GLY A 23 32.88 -3.22 13.28
CA GLY A 23 31.73 -3.03 12.38
C GLY A 23 31.13 -4.33 11.84
N SER A 24 31.54 -5.48 12.39
CA SER A 24 31.24 -6.82 11.87
C SER A 24 29.95 -7.40 12.48
N LEU A 25 29.54 -6.90 13.65
CA LEU A 25 28.39 -7.36 14.40
C LEU A 25 27.08 -6.91 13.75
N THR A 26 26.07 -7.76 13.87
CA THR A 26 24.69 -7.34 13.62
C THR A 26 24.24 -6.39 14.73
N LEU A 27 23.25 -5.54 14.46
CA LEU A 27 22.72 -4.62 15.47
C LEU A 27 22.20 -5.37 16.70
N ASP A 28 21.59 -6.54 16.50
CA ASP A 28 21.13 -7.41 17.59
C ASP A 28 22.29 -7.86 18.51
N ALA A 29 23.40 -8.33 17.91
CA ALA A 29 24.59 -8.73 18.65
C ALA A 29 25.26 -7.53 19.33
N LEU A 30 25.31 -6.39 18.66
CA LEU A 30 25.88 -5.16 19.20
C LEU A 30 25.12 -4.70 20.46
N LEU A 31 23.79 -4.67 20.45
CA LEU A 31 23.02 -4.34 21.67
C LEU A 31 23.28 -5.33 22.81
N LYS A 32 23.44 -6.61 22.48
CA LYS A 32 23.74 -7.64 23.47
C LYS A 32 25.10 -7.42 24.14
N ASP A 33 26.13 -7.13 23.35
CA ASP A 33 27.49 -6.85 23.87
C ASP A 33 27.53 -5.60 24.74
N HIS A 34 26.68 -4.62 24.45
CA HIS A 34 26.51 -3.41 25.26
C HIS A 34 25.52 -3.56 26.44
N GLY A 35 24.98 -4.75 26.68
CA GLY A 35 24.06 -5.00 27.80
C GLY A 35 22.70 -4.31 27.67
N LEU A 36 22.28 -4.01 26.44
CA LEU A 36 21.06 -3.26 26.12
C LEU A 36 19.89 -4.15 25.66
N SER A 37 20.09 -5.47 25.60
CA SER A 37 19.02 -6.43 25.31
C SER A 37 17.89 -6.40 26.34
N ALA A 38 16.72 -6.90 25.96
CA ALA A 38 15.59 -7.04 26.87
C ALA A 38 15.93 -7.99 28.03
N ARG A 39 15.65 -7.56 29.26
CA ARG A 39 15.99 -8.30 30.49
C ARG A 39 15.10 -9.51 30.75
N ASP A 40 13.89 -9.50 30.19
CA ASP A 40 12.86 -10.54 30.34
C ASP A 40 13.03 -11.69 29.33
N GLY A 41 14.07 -11.65 28.49
CA GLY A 41 14.30 -12.64 27.44
C GLY A 41 13.41 -12.47 26.20
N SER A 42 12.61 -11.40 26.13
CA SER A 42 11.84 -11.05 24.93
C SER A 42 12.77 -10.61 23.78
N PHE A 43 12.24 -10.62 22.55
CA PHE A 43 13.03 -10.25 21.40
C PHE A 43 12.95 -8.74 21.21
N GLN A 44 14.08 -8.04 21.38
CA GLN A 44 14.10 -6.60 21.29
C GLN A 44 14.13 -6.14 19.82
N PHE A 45 12.97 -5.74 19.30
CA PHE A 45 12.90 -5.23 17.94
C PHE A 45 13.59 -3.87 17.78
N LEU A 46 14.33 -3.75 16.68
CA LEU A 46 14.97 -2.53 16.22
C LEU A 46 14.39 -2.12 14.89
N THR A 47 14.05 -0.85 14.76
CA THR A 47 13.51 -0.32 13.51
C THR A 47 14.21 0.92 13.01
N ASP A 48 14.19 1.10 11.70
CA ASP A 48 14.53 2.37 11.06
C ASP A 48 13.38 3.40 11.22
N ALA A 49 13.60 4.62 10.73
CA ALA A 49 12.58 5.67 10.72
C ALA A 49 11.31 5.32 9.91
N ASN A 50 11.34 4.27 9.09
CA ASN A 50 10.20 3.78 8.32
C ASN A 50 9.47 2.60 9.01
N GLY A 51 9.93 2.17 10.20
CA GLY A 51 9.38 1.03 10.92
C GLY A 51 9.77 -0.34 10.33
N ARG A 52 10.86 -0.43 9.57
CA ARG A 52 11.41 -1.71 9.07
C ARG A 52 12.33 -2.32 10.11
N MET A 53 12.27 -3.63 10.31
CA MET A 53 13.15 -4.33 11.24
C MET A 53 14.60 -4.30 10.73
N VAL A 54 15.54 -3.91 11.60
CA VAL A 54 16.96 -3.77 11.26
C VAL A 54 17.90 -4.60 12.13
N ASN A 55 17.39 -5.42 13.05
CA ASN A 55 18.18 -6.31 13.93
C ASN A 55 19.30 -7.09 13.20
N HIS A 56 19.01 -7.54 11.98
CA HIS A 56 19.90 -8.37 11.17
C HIS A 56 20.98 -7.59 10.40
N LEU A 57 20.87 -6.25 10.32
CA LEU A 57 21.85 -5.44 9.61
C LEU A 57 23.16 -5.38 10.40
N LYS A 58 24.29 -5.33 9.68
CA LYS A 58 25.56 -4.94 10.28
C LYS A 58 25.58 -3.45 10.56
N LEU A 59 26.42 -3.01 11.50
CA LEU A 59 26.52 -1.59 11.80
C LEU A 59 26.88 -0.76 10.55
N SER A 60 27.77 -1.26 9.69
CA SER A 60 28.14 -0.61 8.43
C SER A 60 26.95 -0.22 7.56
N ASP A 61 25.90 -1.03 7.57
CA ASP A 61 24.73 -0.92 6.69
C ASP A 61 23.50 -0.30 7.39
N ALA A 62 23.56 -0.20 8.72
CA ALA A 62 22.48 0.36 9.53
C ALA A 62 22.22 1.85 9.25
N PRO A 63 21.01 2.39 9.48
CA PRO A 63 20.82 3.83 9.55
C PRO A 63 21.59 4.42 10.75
N ALA A 64 21.88 5.73 10.71
CA ALA A 64 22.58 6.41 11.81
C ALA A 64 21.78 6.42 13.12
N VAL A 65 20.45 6.39 13.02
CA VAL A 65 19.52 6.33 14.15
C VAL A 65 18.64 5.10 13.97
N ILE A 66 18.53 4.30 15.03
CA ILE A 66 17.57 3.20 15.14
C ILE A 66 16.69 3.38 16.37
N HIS A 67 15.52 2.76 16.35
CA HIS A 67 14.55 2.83 17.44
C HIS A 67 14.27 1.45 18.00
N VAL A 68 14.38 1.32 19.32
CA VAL A 68 13.94 0.14 20.07
C VAL A 68 12.41 0.18 20.17
N GLN A 69 11.76 -0.38 19.15
CA GLN A 69 10.31 -0.41 19.01
C GLN A 69 9.90 -1.51 18.03
N ARG A 70 8.63 -1.93 18.12
CA ARG A 70 8.06 -2.97 17.25
C ARG A 70 7.87 -2.46 15.81
N PRO A 71 8.12 -3.29 14.78
CA PRO A 71 7.74 -2.98 13.40
C PRO A 71 6.22 -2.83 13.28
N LYS A 72 5.79 -2.17 12.20
CA LYS A 72 4.36 -2.02 11.92
C LYS A 72 3.67 -3.40 11.78
N ASN A 73 2.52 -3.54 12.46
CA ASN A 73 1.71 -4.77 12.48
C ASN A 73 2.44 -5.99 13.06
N VAL A 74 3.50 -5.79 13.84
CA VAL A 74 4.20 -6.86 14.55
C VAL A 74 4.03 -6.68 16.04
N ASP A 75 3.84 -7.78 16.75
CA ASP A 75 3.84 -7.80 18.20
C ASP A 75 4.50 -9.06 18.77
N GLN A 76 4.79 -9.04 20.07
CA GLN A 76 5.07 -10.25 20.85
C GLN A 76 3.94 -10.45 21.84
N VAL A 77 3.31 -11.62 21.77
CA VAL A 77 2.12 -11.90 22.55
C VAL A 77 2.31 -13.16 23.38
N TRP A 78 1.68 -13.14 24.55
CA TRP A 78 1.48 -14.32 25.38
C TRP A 78 0.10 -14.89 25.08
N VAL A 79 0.02 -16.19 24.83
CA VAL A 79 -1.22 -16.87 24.43
C VAL A 79 -1.79 -17.60 25.63
N ASP A 80 -2.76 -16.99 26.31
CA ASP A 80 -3.47 -17.60 27.44
C ASP A 80 -4.65 -18.49 27.02
N GLY A 81 -5.17 -18.30 25.80
CA GLY A 81 -6.39 -18.96 25.36
C GLY A 81 -6.16 -20.25 24.59
N THR A 82 -6.84 -21.33 24.98
CA THR A 82 -6.89 -22.57 24.20
C THR A 82 -7.45 -22.31 22.79
N PRO A 83 -6.82 -22.83 21.72
CA PRO A 83 -7.26 -22.59 20.36
C PRO A 83 -8.64 -23.19 20.05
N ARG A 84 -9.49 -22.42 19.38
CA ARG A 84 -10.77 -22.87 18.81
C ARG A 84 -10.67 -22.88 17.29
N ARG A 85 -10.86 -24.05 16.67
CA ARG A 85 -10.72 -24.25 15.20
C ARG A 85 -9.36 -23.74 14.66
N GLY A 86 -8.28 -23.95 15.43
CA GLY A 86 -6.93 -23.52 15.09
C GLY A 86 -6.61 -22.04 15.33
N PHE A 87 -7.51 -21.27 15.95
CA PHE A 87 -7.27 -19.88 16.33
C PHE A 87 -7.30 -19.72 17.86
N ALA A 88 -6.19 -19.28 18.45
CA ALA A 88 -6.11 -18.93 19.85
C ALA A 88 -6.49 -17.45 20.06
N PRO A 89 -7.38 -17.11 20.99
CA PRO A 89 -7.60 -15.73 21.38
C PRO A 89 -6.41 -15.24 22.22
N THR A 90 -5.91 -14.05 21.92
CA THR A 90 -4.87 -13.37 22.71
C THR A 90 -5.07 -11.85 22.60
N ILE A 91 -4.28 -11.08 23.35
CA ILE A 91 -4.35 -9.63 23.44
C ILE A 91 -3.00 -9.07 23.00
N ASP A 92 -3.00 -8.11 22.09
CA ASP A 92 -1.79 -7.42 21.67
C ASP A 92 -1.35 -6.35 22.69
N SER A 93 -0.18 -5.76 22.49
CA SER A 93 0.38 -4.74 23.38
C SER A 93 -0.43 -3.44 23.46
N GLU A 94 -1.38 -3.22 22.53
CA GLU A 94 -2.33 -2.11 22.55
C GLU A 94 -3.64 -2.48 23.28
N GLY A 95 -3.76 -3.69 23.84
CA GLY A 95 -4.97 -4.17 24.50
C GLY A 95 -6.06 -4.65 23.55
N ARG A 96 -5.76 -4.84 22.25
CA ARG A 96 -6.74 -5.32 21.26
C ARG A 96 -6.78 -6.84 21.26
N GLN A 97 -7.99 -7.40 21.26
CA GLN A 97 -8.15 -8.84 21.05
C GLN A 97 -7.76 -9.23 19.63
N ILE A 98 -6.89 -10.22 19.49
CA ILE A 98 -6.46 -10.79 18.22
C ILE A 98 -6.75 -12.29 18.19
N SER A 99 -6.94 -12.85 16.98
CA SER A 99 -7.11 -14.29 16.76
C SER A 99 -5.84 -14.84 16.12
N LEU A 100 -5.03 -15.56 16.90
CA LEU A 100 -3.75 -16.09 16.47
C LEU A 100 -3.91 -17.48 15.84
N LEU A 101 -3.64 -17.57 14.54
CA LEU A 101 -3.61 -18.84 13.81
C LEU A 101 -2.43 -19.70 14.29
N GLY A 102 -2.73 -20.95 14.66
CA GLY A 102 -1.71 -21.89 15.15
C GLY A 102 -1.21 -21.59 16.56
N GLY A 103 -1.81 -20.64 17.28
CA GLY A 103 -1.45 -20.35 18.65
C GLY A 103 -1.74 -21.51 19.60
N GLN A 104 -0.84 -21.76 20.54
CA GLN A 104 -0.98 -22.75 21.60
C GLN A 104 -1.04 -22.04 22.95
N GLU A 105 -1.78 -22.62 23.89
CA GLU A 105 -1.85 -22.11 25.26
C GLU A 105 -0.46 -22.14 25.92
N ASN A 106 -0.16 -21.11 26.71
CA ASN A 106 1.15 -20.89 27.35
C ASN A 106 2.32 -20.67 26.37
N MET A 107 2.04 -20.14 25.19
CA MET A 107 3.05 -19.80 24.19
C MET A 107 3.36 -18.30 24.21
N PHE A 108 4.64 -17.93 24.31
CA PHE A 108 5.12 -16.59 24.00
C PHE A 108 5.72 -16.58 22.60
N THR A 109 5.27 -15.68 21.72
CA THR A 109 5.75 -15.66 20.33
C THR A 109 5.63 -14.31 19.66
N SER A 110 6.40 -14.12 18.58
CA SER A 110 6.28 -12.98 17.68
C SER A 110 5.23 -13.25 16.61
N VAL A 111 4.37 -12.27 16.36
CA VAL A 111 3.23 -12.40 15.46
C VAL A 111 3.16 -11.27 14.46
N TYR A 112 2.71 -11.58 13.25
CA TYR A 112 2.30 -10.60 12.27
C TYR A 112 0.78 -10.49 12.27
N ILE A 113 0.26 -9.28 12.51
CA ILE A 113 -1.17 -8.96 12.54
C ILE A 113 -1.61 -8.56 11.13
N THR A 114 -2.42 -9.41 10.51
CA THR A 114 -2.90 -9.19 9.14
C THR A 114 -3.94 -8.07 9.08
N LYS A 115 -4.27 -7.62 7.85
CA LYS A 115 -5.38 -6.69 7.62
C LYS A 115 -6.78 -7.31 7.75
N TRP A 116 -6.89 -8.64 7.86
CA TRP A 116 -8.18 -9.33 7.96
C TRP A 116 -8.67 -9.43 9.39
N LYS A 117 -10.00 -9.47 9.57
CA LYS A 117 -10.65 -9.63 10.87
C LYS A 117 -11.68 -10.77 10.86
N VAL A 118 -11.66 -11.63 11.87
CA VAL A 118 -12.70 -12.64 12.08
C VAL A 118 -14.01 -11.94 12.47
N GLY A 119 -15.08 -12.22 11.72
CA GLY A 119 -16.39 -11.62 11.96
C GLY A 119 -16.38 -10.10 11.98
N ASN A 120 -15.42 -9.46 11.27
CA ASN A 120 -15.14 -8.02 11.31
C ASN A 120 -14.76 -7.43 12.68
N LYS A 121 -14.50 -8.26 13.69
CA LYS A 121 -14.16 -7.81 15.06
C LYS A 121 -12.68 -7.88 15.33
N ASN A 122 -12.13 -9.10 15.36
CA ASN A 122 -10.78 -9.35 15.87
C ASN A 122 -9.82 -9.58 14.70
N PRO A 123 -8.71 -8.82 14.58
CA PRO A 123 -7.72 -9.07 13.57
C PRO A 123 -7.12 -10.47 13.70
N VAL A 124 -6.82 -11.08 12.56
CA VAL A 124 -6.13 -12.37 12.51
C VAL A 124 -4.63 -12.13 12.48
N ALA A 125 -3.90 -12.88 13.30
CA ALA A 125 -2.44 -12.88 13.30
C ALA A 125 -1.90 -14.30 13.02
N TYR A 126 -0.64 -14.38 12.61
CA TYR A 126 0.08 -15.65 12.51
C TYR A 126 1.52 -15.49 12.99
N CYS A 127 2.12 -16.58 13.44
CA CYS A 127 3.46 -16.58 14.04
C CYS A 127 4.56 -16.43 12.98
N PHE A 128 5.67 -15.81 13.37
CA PHE A 128 6.92 -15.86 12.62
C PHE A 128 8.10 -15.82 13.61
N SER A 129 9.26 -16.33 13.20
CA SER A 129 10.49 -16.16 13.95
C SER A 129 11.09 -14.77 13.66
N PRO A 130 11.50 -13.99 14.68
CA PRO A 130 12.18 -12.71 14.44
C PRO A 130 13.62 -12.89 13.93
N THR A 131 14.18 -14.10 14.01
CA THR A 131 15.51 -14.47 13.53
C THR A 131 15.43 -15.50 12.40
N HIS A 132 16.45 -15.55 11.53
CA HIS A 132 16.49 -16.51 10.44
C HIS A 132 16.69 -17.96 10.96
N PRO A 133 15.97 -18.96 10.44
CA PRO A 133 14.92 -18.87 9.43
C PRO A 133 13.62 -18.29 10.00
N TYR A 134 13.08 -17.26 9.34
CA TYR A 134 11.88 -16.52 9.80
C TYR A 134 10.60 -17.37 9.78
N TYR A 135 10.60 -18.40 8.95
CA TYR A 135 9.52 -19.36 8.80
C TYR A 135 10.13 -20.74 8.59
N LYS A 136 9.42 -21.78 9.02
CA LYS A 136 9.77 -23.18 8.82
C LYS A 136 8.62 -23.95 8.18
N THR A 137 8.96 -25.12 7.63
CA THR A 137 7.94 -26.09 7.19
C THR A 137 7.01 -26.44 8.36
N GLY A 138 5.71 -26.46 8.11
CA GLY A 138 4.66 -26.69 9.11
C GLY A 138 4.12 -25.40 9.73
N ASP A 139 4.77 -24.24 9.54
CA ASP A 139 4.22 -22.98 10.03
C ASP A 139 2.93 -22.63 9.29
N LEU A 140 1.98 -22.06 10.03
CA LEU A 140 0.71 -21.60 9.49
C LEU A 140 0.77 -20.11 9.18
N VAL A 141 0.33 -19.75 7.98
CA VAL A 141 0.18 -18.36 7.54
C VAL A 141 -1.27 -18.09 7.15
N TYR A 142 -1.71 -16.86 7.38
CA TYR A 142 -3.07 -16.45 7.03
C TYR A 142 -3.03 -15.42 5.91
N ILE A 143 -3.53 -15.80 4.74
CA ILE A 143 -3.33 -15.05 3.50
C ILE A 143 -4.64 -14.84 2.76
N GLN A 144 -4.69 -13.77 1.97
CA GLN A 144 -5.73 -13.59 0.97
C GLN A 144 -5.32 -14.34 -0.31
N VAL A 145 -6.16 -15.26 -0.78
CA VAL A 145 -5.93 -15.93 -2.06
C VAL A 145 -5.81 -14.87 -3.16
N PRO A 146 -4.72 -14.87 -3.94
CA PRO A 146 -4.46 -13.83 -4.93
C PRO A 146 -5.55 -13.87 -6.00
N LEU A 147 -5.96 -12.69 -6.48
CA LEU A 147 -6.99 -12.59 -7.52
C LEU A 147 -6.54 -13.20 -8.86
N ASN A 148 -5.22 -13.25 -9.11
CA ASN A 148 -4.61 -13.84 -10.30
C ASN A 148 -3.32 -14.57 -9.91
N GLY A 149 -2.98 -15.63 -10.63
CA GLY A 149 -1.76 -16.41 -10.41
C GLY A 149 -1.81 -17.29 -9.16
N GLU A 150 -0.67 -17.87 -8.82
CA GLU A 150 -0.53 -18.86 -7.75
C GLU A 150 0.44 -18.41 -6.65
N THR A 151 0.91 -17.17 -6.69
CA THR A 151 1.91 -16.66 -5.73
C THR A 151 1.32 -15.55 -4.89
N VAL A 152 1.66 -15.53 -3.61
CA VAL A 152 1.24 -14.51 -2.66
C VAL A 152 2.44 -14.08 -1.80
N GLY A 153 2.44 -12.83 -1.35
CA GLY A 153 3.42 -12.35 -0.38
C GLY A 153 2.93 -12.59 1.05
N ILE A 154 3.79 -13.17 1.90
CA ILE A 154 3.65 -13.14 3.36
C ILE A 154 4.61 -12.09 3.95
N TYR A 155 4.38 -11.73 5.22
CA TYR A 155 5.24 -10.79 5.94
C TYR A 155 6.72 -11.19 5.86
N ASN A 156 7.55 -10.26 5.45
CA ASN A 156 9.00 -10.40 5.37
C ASN A 156 9.63 -9.53 6.47
N PRO A 157 10.21 -10.14 7.51
CA PRO A 157 10.85 -9.38 8.59
C PRO A 157 11.95 -8.43 8.08
N VAL A 158 12.68 -8.80 7.03
CA VAL A 158 13.77 -7.97 6.46
C VAL A 158 13.25 -6.68 5.84
N THR A 159 12.11 -6.74 5.15
CA THR A 159 11.60 -5.57 4.41
C THR A 159 10.49 -4.82 5.16
N GLY A 160 9.93 -5.44 6.21
CA GLY A 160 8.75 -4.96 6.93
C GLY A 160 7.46 -4.99 6.10
N LYS A 161 7.40 -5.77 5.02
CA LYS A 161 6.28 -5.81 4.06
C LYS A 161 5.84 -7.24 3.75
N GLU A 162 4.61 -7.39 3.29
CA GLU A 162 4.09 -8.66 2.74
C GLU A 162 4.68 -8.93 1.34
N ASN A 163 5.97 -9.25 1.25
CA ASN A 163 6.66 -9.49 -0.02
C ASN A 163 7.61 -10.69 -0.01
N LEU A 164 7.55 -11.55 1.02
CA LEU A 164 8.18 -12.86 0.96
C LEU A 164 7.26 -13.77 0.15
N MET A 165 7.64 -14.07 -1.10
CA MET A 165 6.77 -14.73 -2.05
C MET A 165 6.71 -16.24 -1.79
N ILE A 166 5.49 -16.77 -1.64
CA ILE A 166 5.22 -18.20 -1.52
C ILE A 166 4.27 -18.64 -2.63
N LYS A 167 4.47 -19.86 -3.14
CA LYS A 167 3.59 -20.47 -4.14
C LYS A 167 2.50 -21.31 -3.46
N LEU A 168 1.25 -21.11 -3.86
CA LEU A 168 0.12 -21.87 -3.38
C LEU A 168 0.06 -23.20 -4.10
N ASN A 169 0.24 -24.29 -3.36
CA ASN A 169 0.16 -25.65 -3.88
C ASN A 169 -1.32 -26.08 -3.97
N ALA A 170 -2.00 -25.55 -4.98
CA ALA A 170 -3.38 -25.85 -5.31
C ALA A 170 -3.54 -25.78 -6.84
N THR A 171 -4.50 -26.55 -7.38
CA THR A 171 -4.80 -26.47 -8.80
C THR A 171 -5.37 -25.11 -9.17
N GLN A 172 -5.25 -24.72 -10.45
CA GLN A 172 -5.83 -23.47 -10.94
C GLN A 172 -7.34 -23.40 -10.68
N GLN A 173 -8.05 -24.51 -10.86
CA GLN A 173 -9.49 -24.62 -10.59
C GLN A 173 -9.83 -24.39 -9.11
N GLU A 174 -9.04 -24.97 -8.20
CA GLU A 174 -9.21 -24.74 -6.76
C GLU A 174 -8.99 -23.27 -6.41
N LEU A 175 -7.89 -22.67 -6.88
CA LEU A 175 -7.61 -21.26 -6.64
C LEU A 175 -8.71 -20.34 -7.21
N ASP A 176 -9.22 -20.64 -8.40
CA ASP A 176 -10.29 -19.90 -9.04
C ASP A 176 -11.60 -19.95 -8.24
N SER A 177 -11.87 -21.06 -7.56
CA SER A 177 -13.02 -21.22 -6.66
C SER A 177 -12.90 -20.47 -5.33
N MET A 178 -11.73 -19.92 -4.99
CA MET A 178 -11.50 -19.25 -3.70
C MET A 178 -10.81 -17.88 -3.84
N ARG A 179 -10.78 -17.28 -5.04
CA ARG A 179 -10.14 -15.97 -5.26
C ARG A 179 -10.63 -14.91 -4.28
N GLY A 180 -9.67 -14.23 -3.64
CA GLY A 180 -9.96 -13.18 -2.66
C GLY A 180 -10.41 -13.65 -1.28
N PHE A 181 -10.59 -14.96 -1.08
CA PHE A 181 -10.89 -15.54 0.23
C PHE A 181 -9.67 -15.46 1.15
N TRP A 182 -9.91 -15.15 2.42
CA TRP A 182 -8.88 -15.20 3.45
C TRP A 182 -8.88 -16.57 4.11
N SER A 183 -7.73 -17.24 4.10
CA SER A 183 -7.61 -18.63 4.52
C SER A 183 -6.27 -18.93 5.19
N ALA A 184 -6.26 -20.02 5.97
CA ALA A 184 -5.08 -20.60 6.58
C ALA A 184 -4.37 -21.53 5.60
N TRP A 185 -3.05 -21.40 5.54
CA TRP A 185 -2.17 -22.20 4.70
C TRP A 185 -0.98 -22.66 5.51
N GLU A 186 -0.54 -23.89 5.27
CA GLU A 186 0.63 -24.48 5.93
C GLU A 186 1.83 -24.43 4.99
N LEU A 187 2.93 -23.86 5.45
CA LEU A 187 4.16 -23.77 4.70
C LEU A 187 4.79 -25.16 4.51
N ILE A 188 5.16 -25.47 3.28
CA ILE A 188 5.78 -26.73 2.86
C ILE A 188 6.98 -26.46 1.93
N GLY A 189 7.79 -27.49 1.67
CA GLY A 189 8.94 -27.36 0.75
C GLY A 189 9.91 -26.26 1.20
N ASN A 190 10.29 -26.26 2.48
CA ASN A 190 11.19 -25.28 3.09
C ASN A 190 10.66 -23.83 3.05
N GLY A 191 9.34 -23.65 3.20
CA GLY A 191 8.72 -22.32 3.25
C GLY A 191 8.55 -21.62 1.90
N THR A 192 8.78 -22.32 0.79
CA THR A 192 8.60 -21.78 -0.57
C THR A 192 7.21 -22.04 -1.15
N ASN A 193 6.54 -23.07 -0.64
CA ASN A 193 5.20 -23.47 -1.06
C ASN A 193 4.26 -23.49 0.13
N ALA A 194 2.95 -23.47 -0.10
CA ALA A 194 1.96 -23.57 0.96
C ALA A 194 0.76 -24.43 0.55
N LYS A 195 0.29 -25.26 1.48
CA LYS A 195 -0.87 -26.15 1.31
C LYS A 195 -2.08 -25.55 2.03
N PHE A 196 -3.24 -25.55 1.36
CA PHE A 196 -4.47 -25.03 1.95
C PHE A 196 -4.95 -25.87 3.14
N ARG A 197 -5.23 -25.21 4.27
CA ARG A 197 -5.79 -25.83 5.49
C ARG A 197 -7.30 -25.61 5.57
N ARG A 198 -8.02 -26.42 4.78
CA ARG A 198 -9.49 -26.43 4.73
C ARG A 198 -10.12 -26.80 6.07
N ASP A 199 -9.43 -27.61 6.87
CA ASP A 199 -9.84 -28.00 8.22
C ASP A 199 -9.90 -26.81 9.19
N LEU A 200 -9.02 -25.82 9.02
CA LEU A 200 -8.99 -24.61 9.85
C LEU A 200 -9.93 -23.53 9.31
N THR A 201 -9.94 -23.36 7.99
CA THR A 201 -10.68 -22.29 7.31
C THR A 201 -11.48 -22.84 6.12
N PRO A 202 -12.56 -23.58 6.38
CA PRO A 202 -13.37 -24.14 5.31
C PRO A 202 -13.99 -23.01 4.49
N LEU A 203 -14.10 -23.22 3.18
CA LEU A 203 -14.75 -22.27 2.30
C LEU A 203 -16.25 -22.21 2.66
N PRO A 204 -16.81 -21.04 2.97
CA PRO A 204 -18.23 -20.94 3.31
C PRO A 204 -19.13 -21.40 2.17
N ASN A 205 -20.25 -22.04 2.52
CA ASN A 205 -21.27 -22.41 1.53
C ASN A 205 -21.77 -21.16 0.78
N GLY A 206 -21.77 -21.22 -0.55
CA GLY A 206 -22.18 -20.10 -1.39
C GLY A 206 -21.17 -18.96 -1.52
N PHE A 207 -19.91 -19.16 -1.09
CA PHE A 207 -18.84 -18.18 -1.35
C PHE A 207 -18.74 -17.87 -2.84
N LYS A 208 -18.67 -16.58 -3.17
CA LYS A 208 -18.50 -16.09 -4.55
C LYS A 208 -17.07 -15.56 -4.70
N PRO A 209 -16.24 -16.20 -5.55
CA PRO A 209 -14.87 -15.74 -5.80
C PRO A 209 -14.83 -14.29 -6.26
N LEU A 210 -13.87 -13.54 -5.75
CA LEU A 210 -13.63 -12.18 -6.22
C LEU A 210 -13.05 -12.24 -7.62
N THR A 211 -13.73 -11.62 -8.57
CA THR A 211 -13.18 -11.43 -9.91
C THR A 211 -12.15 -10.31 -9.87
N PRO A 212 -11.01 -10.47 -10.55
CA PRO A 212 -10.09 -9.38 -10.77
C PRO A 212 -10.88 -8.25 -11.43
N ARG A 213 -10.98 -7.09 -10.78
CA ARG A 213 -11.48 -5.91 -11.47
C ARG A 213 -10.55 -5.69 -12.66
N SER A 214 -11.10 -5.76 -13.88
CA SER A 214 -10.34 -5.43 -15.07
C SER A 214 -9.69 -4.06 -14.80
N LYS A 215 -8.36 -3.99 -14.89
CA LYS A 215 -7.67 -2.69 -14.87
C LYS A 215 -8.37 -1.90 -15.96
N LYS A 216 -9.20 -0.90 -15.61
CA LYS A 216 -9.94 -0.11 -16.60
C LYS A 216 -8.88 0.41 -17.57
N LYS A 217 -8.84 -0.15 -18.78
CA LYS A 217 -7.97 0.37 -19.83
C LYS A 217 -8.43 1.81 -20.00
N ILE A 218 -7.58 2.76 -19.64
CA ILE A 218 -7.89 4.17 -19.82
C ILE A 218 -8.01 4.34 -21.33
N LEU A 219 -9.24 4.64 -21.78
CA LEU A 219 -9.56 4.70 -23.20
C LEU A 219 -8.80 5.87 -23.82
N ARG A 220 -7.94 5.57 -24.80
CA ARG A 220 -7.29 6.58 -25.64
C ARG A 220 -8.22 6.95 -26.79
N VAL A 221 -8.39 8.24 -27.02
CA VAL A 221 -9.30 8.79 -28.03
C VAL A 221 -8.60 9.90 -28.80
N ASN A 222 -8.95 10.03 -30.08
CA ASN A 222 -8.64 11.23 -30.84
C ASN A 222 -9.64 12.32 -30.44
N VAL A 223 -9.13 13.53 -30.31
CA VAL A 223 -9.89 14.75 -30.04
C VAL A 223 -9.98 15.53 -31.35
N ASP A 224 -11.22 15.85 -31.74
CA ASP A 224 -11.55 16.67 -32.91
C ASP A 224 -12.12 18.02 -32.44
N LYS A 225 -11.92 19.07 -33.24
CA LYS A 225 -12.54 20.40 -33.04
C LYS A 225 -12.31 20.94 -31.64
N MET A 226 -11.05 20.94 -31.21
CA MET A 226 -10.66 21.48 -29.91
C MET A 226 -10.70 23.02 -29.93
N HIS A 227 -11.35 23.61 -28.93
CA HIS A 227 -11.50 25.05 -28.77
C HIS A 227 -11.16 25.44 -27.34
N ALA A 228 -10.29 26.44 -27.15
CA ALA A 228 -9.95 26.96 -25.84
C ALA A 228 -11.18 27.59 -25.17
N ILE A 229 -11.48 27.17 -23.94
CA ILE A 229 -12.44 27.81 -23.05
C ILE A 229 -11.71 28.84 -22.18
N GLN A 230 -10.51 28.49 -21.71
CA GLN A 230 -9.65 29.36 -20.91
C GLN A 230 -8.20 29.08 -21.29
N ALA A 231 -7.43 30.14 -21.57
CA ALA A 231 -6.03 30.04 -21.95
C ALA A 231 -5.13 29.70 -20.75
N GLU A 232 -5.37 30.35 -19.61
CA GLU A 232 -4.67 30.09 -18.35
C GLU A 232 -5.67 29.99 -17.17
N PRO A 233 -5.80 28.82 -16.52
CA PRO A 233 -5.16 27.54 -16.87
C PRO A 233 -5.76 26.94 -18.16
N SER A 234 -4.94 26.21 -18.93
CA SER A 234 -5.34 25.70 -20.25
C SER A 234 -6.46 24.66 -20.15
N ILE A 235 -7.67 25.05 -20.57
CA ILE A 235 -8.88 24.23 -20.54
C ILE A 235 -9.58 24.39 -21.88
N HIS A 236 -9.92 23.27 -22.51
CA HIS A 236 -10.53 23.24 -23.83
C HIS A 236 -11.84 22.46 -23.84
N SER A 237 -12.67 22.73 -24.85
CA SER A 237 -13.80 21.88 -25.24
C SER A 237 -13.50 21.23 -26.58
N GLY A 238 -14.08 20.06 -26.84
CA GLY A 238 -13.91 19.38 -28.12
C GLY A 238 -14.85 18.19 -28.28
N ARG A 239 -14.62 17.40 -29.32
CA ARG A 239 -15.33 16.15 -29.58
C ARG A 239 -14.37 14.98 -29.52
N ILE A 240 -14.78 13.88 -28.90
CA ILE A 240 -14.05 12.62 -28.90
C ILE A 240 -14.85 11.55 -29.63
N GLN A 241 -14.15 10.66 -30.33
CA GLN A 241 -14.77 9.50 -30.95
C GLN A 241 -14.58 8.26 -30.07
N ILE A 242 -15.69 7.61 -29.70
CA ILE A 242 -15.70 6.34 -28.99
C ILE A 242 -16.54 5.36 -29.82
N GLY A 243 -15.88 4.40 -30.45
CA GLY A 243 -16.51 3.55 -31.47
C GLY A 243 -16.97 4.37 -32.68
N LYS A 244 -18.24 4.21 -33.06
CA LYS A 244 -18.87 4.97 -34.17
C LYS A 244 -19.44 6.33 -33.74
N ASN A 245 -19.49 6.61 -32.43
CA ASN A 245 -20.19 7.76 -31.88
C ASN A 245 -19.22 8.89 -31.51
N LYS A 246 -19.62 10.15 -31.75
CA LYS A 246 -18.88 11.35 -31.33
C LYS A 246 -19.55 11.99 -30.12
N PHE A 247 -18.76 12.28 -29.09
CA PHE A 247 -19.23 12.85 -27.82
C PHE A 247 -18.56 14.18 -27.52
N LYS A 248 -19.27 15.10 -26.85
CA LYS A 248 -18.66 16.30 -26.28
C LYS A 248 -17.74 15.93 -25.12
N ALA A 249 -16.60 16.62 -25.03
CA ALA A 249 -15.62 16.46 -23.96
C ALA A 249 -15.08 17.81 -23.48
N LEU A 250 -14.77 17.88 -22.19
CA LEU A 250 -13.90 18.88 -21.61
C LEU A 250 -12.49 18.30 -21.56
N ILE A 251 -11.49 19.10 -21.95
CA ILE A 251 -10.14 18.64 -22.23
C ILE A 251 -9.14 19.50 -21.46
N CYS A 252 -8.22 18.86 -20.73
CA CYS A 252 -7.10 19.50 -20.06
C CYS A 252 -5.78 19.03 -20.67
N GLY A 253 -4.78 19.91 -20.65
CA GLY A 253 -3.45 19.64 -21.15
C GLY A 253 -2.93 20.73 -22.08
N VAL A 254 -1.69 20.60 -22.51
CA VAL A 254 -1.08 21.50 -23.50
C VAL A 254 -1.47 21.00 -24.89
N ASP A 255 -1.99 21.90 -25.73
CA ASP A 255 -2.22 21.60 -27.15
C ASP A 255 -0.87 21.36 -27.83
N SER A 256 -0.73 20.21 -28.48
CA SER A 256 0.44 19.91 -29.30
C SER A 256 -0.02 19.81 -30.74
N SER A 257 0.57 20.67 -31.60
CA SER A 257 0.17 20.90 -32.99
C SER A 257 0.15 19.66 -33.88
N ASN A 258 0.81 18.56 -33.47
CA ASN A 258 1.04 17.40 -34.35
C ASN A 258 0.17 16.17 -34.04
N SER A 259 -0.56 16.11 -32.90
CA SER A 259 -1.61 15.09 -32.68
C SER A 259 -2.45 15.37 -31.43
N GLN A 260 -3.77 15.53 -31.58
CA GLN A 260 -4.70 15.70 -30.45
C GLN A 260 -5.20 14.35 -29.93
N LYS A 261 -4.30 13.58 -29.29
CA LYS A 261 -4.65 12.33 -28.58
C LYS A 261 -4.83 12.59 -27.10
N GLY A 262 -5.87 12.00 -26.53
CA GLY A 262 -6.19 12.16 -25.11
C GLY A 262 -6.70 10.87 -24.48
N ARG A 263 -6.73 10.89 -23.15
CA ARG A 263 -7.19 9.80 -22.29
C ARG A 263 -8.50 10.19 -21.62
N VAL A 264 -9.55 9.39 -21.82
CA VAL A 264 -10.81 9.57 -21.12
C VAL A 264 -10.63 9.14 -19.67
N VAL A 265 -10.66 10.11 -18.75
CA VAL A 265 -10.50 9.86 -17.30
C VAL A 265 -11.86 9.78 -16.59
N ALA A 266 -12.89 10.40 -17.16
CA ALA A 266 -14.27 10.24 -16.71
C ALA A 266 -15.24 10.27 -17.89
N SER A 267 -16.20 9.35 -17.91
CA SER A 267 -17.31 9.37 -18.86
C SER A 267 -18.34 10.44 -18.50
N SER A 268 -19.07 10.92 -19.51
CA SER A 268 -20.16 11.88 -19.35
C SER A 268 -21.29 11.34 -18.46
N ASN A 269 -21.96 12.23 -17.75
CA ASN A 269 -23.21 11.95 -17.03
C ASN A 269 -24.15 13.17 -17.11
N LYS A 270 -25.26 13.18 -16.36
CA LYS A 270 -26.24 14.29 -16.36
C LYS A 270 -25.65 15.67 -16.00
N THR A 271 -24.51 15.72 -15.33
CA THR A 271 -23.95 16.94 -14.74
C THR A 271 -22.56 17.30 -15.27
N ARG A 272 -21.96 16.50 -16.18
CA ARG A 272 -20.65 16.80 -16.78
C ARG A 272 -20.46 16.11 -18.15
N PRO A 273 -19.68 16.70 -19.06
CA PRO A 273 -19.26 16.04 -20.29
C PRO A 273 -18.18 14.98 -19.99
N ASN A 274 -17.70 14.29 -21.02
CA ASN A 274 -16.52 13.43 -20.85
C ASN A 274 -15.32 14.28 -20.46
N LEU A 275 -14.52 13.81 -19.50
CA LEU A 275 -13.29 14.49 -19.09
C LEU A 275 -12.10 13.78 -19.72
N VAL A 276 -11.26 14.54 -20.41
CA VAL A 276 -10.14 14.04 -21.21
C VAL A 276 -8.87 14.77 -20.83
N ASN A 277 -7.81 14.03 -20.52
CA ASN A 277 -6.47 14.61 -20.38
C ASN A 277 -5.69 14.35 -21.68
N LEU A 278 -5.17 15.39 -22.31
CA LEU A 278 -4.24 15.23 -23.44
C LEU A 278 -2.99 14.48 -23.00
N GLU A 279 -2.40 13.73 -23.92
CA GLU A 279 -1.12 13.07 -23.66
C GLU A 279 0.00 14.11 -23.49
N GLY A 280 0.87 13.89 -22.51
CA GLY A 280 1.94 14.82 -22.16
C GLY A 280 2.10 14.94 -20.65
N TYR A 281 3.30 15.33 -20.23
CA TYR A 281 3.61 15.63 -18.83
C TYR A 281 4.59 16.81 -18.79
N GLN A 282 4.10 17.99 -18.41
CA GLN A 282 4.90 19.20 -18.31
C GLN A 282 4.48 20.03 -17.09
N TYR A 283 5.43 20.65 -16.39
CA TYR A 283 5.09 21.60 -15.34
C TYR A 283 4.32 22.79 -15.95
N GLY A 284 3.29 23.24 -15.25
CA GLY A 284 2.35 24.24 -15.74
C GLY A 284 1.12 23.65 -16.45
N MET A 285 1.15 22.37 -16.85
CA MET A 285 0.04 21.69 -17.52
C MET A 285 -1.13 21.44 -16.56
N THR A 286 -2.35 21.52 -17.10
CA THR A 286 -3.58 21.15 -16.41
C THR A 286 -3.90 19.66 -16.58
N GLN A 287 -4.50 19.07 -15.56
CA GLN A 287 -5.00 17.70 -15.59
C GLN A 287 -6.31 17.62 -14.82
N PHE A 288 -7.26 16.81 -15.30
CA PHE A 288 -8.35 16.31 -14.48
C PHE A 288 -7.82 15.22 -13.55
N VAL A 289 -8.07 15.37 -12.25
CA VAL A 289 -7.77 14.35 -11.24
C VAL A 289 -8.95 14.15 -10.31
N LYS A 290 -9.09 12.94 -9.77
CA LYS A 290 -10.07 12.66 -8.73
C LYS A 290 -9.38 12.76 -7.38
N ILE A 291 -9.89 13.61 -6.48
CA ILE A 291 -9.36 13.72 -5.13
C ILE A 291 -9.62 12.40 -4.38
N PRO A 292 -8.58 11.77 -3.78
CA PRO A 292 -8.74 10.49 -3.10
C PRO A 292 -9.58 10.65 -1.83
N GLU A 293 -10.23 9.56 -1.39
CA GLU A 293 -11.01 9.52 -0.14
C GLU A 293 -10.14 9.83 1.09
N SER A 294 -8.88 9.42 1.05
CA SER A 294 -7.90 9.66 2.12
C SER A 294 -6.54 10.05 1.55
N GLY A 295 -5.73 10.74 2.36
CA GLY A 295 -4.40 11.21 1.95
C GLY A 295 -4.44 12.38 0.97
N ARG A 296 -3.30 12.69 0.34
CA ARG A 296 -3.12 13.82 -0.59
C ARG A 296 -2.31 13.46 -1.84
N THR A 297 -2.00 12.18 -2.03
CA THR A 297 -1.15 11.73 -3.13
C THR A 297 -2.01 11.20 -4.27
N ILE A 298 -1.77 11.73 -5.47
CA ILE A 298 -2.43 11.31 -6.71
C ILE A 298 -1.36 10.85 -7.69
N LYS A 299 -1.63 9.73 -8.38
CA LYS A 299 -0.78 9.24 -9.46
C LYS A 299 -1.17 9.90 -10.77
N LEU A 300 -0.23 10.64 -11.37
CA LEU A 300 -0.33 11.09 -12.76
C LEU A 300 0.50 10.19 -13.66
N TYR A 301 -0.02 9.88 -14.83
CA TYR A 301 0.75 9.09 -15.78
C TYR A 301 1.63 10.01 -16.62
N ASN A 302 2.92 9.72 -16.64
CA ASN A 302 3.88 10.38 -17.51
C ASN A 302 4.06 9.53 -18.78
N SER A 303 3.62 10.06 -19.92
CA SER A 303 3.71 9.39 -21.21
C SER A 303 5.12 9.28 -21.76
N ALA A 304 6.02 10.20 -21.42
CA ALA A 304 7.40 10.18 -21.92
C ALA A 304 8.19 8.99 -21.36
N CYS A 305 7.95 8.61 -20.10
CA CYS A 305 8.62 7.48 -19.45
C CYS A 305 7.71 6.26 -19.22
N ASN A 306 6.48 6.28 -19.74
CA ASN A 306 5.48 5.20 -19.59
C ASN A 306 5.26 4.75 -18.12
N GLN A 307 5.29 5.69 -17.18
CA GLN A 307 5.22 5.40 -15.74
C GLN A 307 4.20 6.27 -15.01
N TRP A 308 3.68 5.74 -13.90
CA TRP A 308 2.88 6.51 -12.96
C TRP A 308 3.76 7.21 -11.95
N VAL A 309 3.48 8.48 -11.72
CA VAL A 309 4.26 9.38 -10.87
C VAL A 309 3.37 9.90 -9.75
N ASP A 310 3.84 9.73 -8.51
CA ASP A 310 3.16 10.27 -7.33
C ASP A 310 3.33 11.80 -7.27
N CYS A 311 2.21 12.51 -7.10
CA CYS A 311 2.14 13.96 -6.98
C CYS A 311 1.31 14.33 -5.75
N THR A 312 1.78 15.29 -4.96
CA THR A 312 1.07 15.72 -3.74
C THR A 312 0.15 16.91 -4.05
N VAL A 313 -1.13 16.82 -3.68
CA VAL A 313 -2.07 17.94 -3.78
C VAL A 313 -1.76 18.97 -2.70
N LEU A 314 -1.59 20.22 -3.10
CA LEU A 314 -1.38 21.34 -2.19
C LEU A 314 -2.69 21.75 -1.55
N ILE A 315 -2.62 22.13 -0.27
CA ILE A 315 -3.74 22.77 0.42
C ILE A 315 -3.86 24.19 -0.12
N ASP A 316 -5.05 24.59 -0.48
CA ASP A 316 -5.38 25.95 -0.91
C ASP A 316 -6.69 26.35 -0.21
N GLU A 317 -6.76 27.58 0.31
CA GLU A 317 -7.92 28.09 1.05
C GLU A 317 -9.16 28.19 0.14
N ALA A 318 -8.98 28.44 -1.16
CA ALA A 318 -10.08 28.49 -2.11
C ALA A 318 -10.70 27.11 -2.39
N TYR A 319 -9.95 26.02 -2.14
CA TYR A 319 -10.36 24.66 -2.47
C TYR A 319 -10.01 23.69 -1.34
N ASP A 320 -10.86 23.61 -0.33
CA ASP A 320 -10.69 22.64 0.75
C ASP A 320 -10.81 21.19 0.23
N ILE A 321 -9.69 20.47 0.29
CA ILE A 321 -9.58 19.07 -0.10
C ILE A 321 -10.60 18.17 0.62
N ASN A 322 -10.94 18.49 1.88
CA ASN A 322 -11.87 17.68 2.67
C ASN A 322 -13.30 17.75 2.13
N THR A 323 -13.72 18.90 1.59
CA THR A 323 -15.03 19.03 0.92
C THR A 323 -15.03 18.43 -0.49
N LEU A 324 -13.86 18.34 -1.13
CA LEU A 324 -13.69 17.87 -2.50
C LEU A 324 -13.36 16.37 -2.61
N ARG A 325 -13.40 15.61 -1.50
CA ARG A 325 -13.14 14.16 -1.49
C ARG A 325 -14.02 13.45 -2.51
N ASN A 326 -13.42 12.54 -3.27
CA ASN A 326 -14.07 11.79 -4.34
C ASN A 326 -14.63 12.62 -5.51
N GLN A 327 -14.31 13.92 -5.59
CA GLN A 327 -14.72 14.77 -6.70
C GLN A 327 -13.62 14.90 -7.75
N TRP A 328 -14.03 15.11 -9.01
CA TRP A 328 -13.12 15.47 -10.08
C TRP A 328 -12.82 16.96 -10.01
N VAL A 329 -11.54 17.31 -10.06
CA VAL A 329 -11.03 18.68 -10.02
C VAL A 329 -10.06 18.90 -11.18
N ILE A 330 -9.82 20.17 -11.52
CA ILE A 330 -8.77 20.57 -12.45
C ILE A 330 -7.59 21.02 -11.60
N VAL A 331 -6.43 20.42 -11.85
CA VAL A 331 -5.18 20.75 -11.16
C VAL A 331 -4.13 21.23 -12.15
N ARG A 332 -3.28 22.17 -11.71
CA ARG A 332 -2.06 22.59 -12.40
C ARG A 332 -0.86 21.90 -11.76
N LEU A 333 -0.11 21.15 -12.55
CA LEU A 333 1.12 20.49 -12.12
C LEU A 333 2.22 21.55 -11.89
N LYS A 334 2.89 21.51 -10.73
CA LYS A 334 3.97 22.45 -10.37
C LYS A 334 5.19 21.73 -9.79
N LYS A 335 6.36 22.33 -10.00
CA LYS A 335 7.58 21.95 -9.28
C LYS A 335 7.47 22.48 -7.84
N HIS A 336 7.88 21.68 -6.87
CA HIS A 336 7.77 22.05 -5.46
C HIS A 336 9.01 21.59 -4.69
N ASN A 337 9.54 22.44 -3.81
CA ASN A 337 10.80 22.18 -3.12
C ASN A 337 10.69 20.95 -2.19
N LYS A 338 9.61 20.86 -1.39
CA LYS A 338 9.35 19.72 -0.50
C LYS A 338 8.95 18.41 -1.21
N TYR A 339 7.95 18.47 -2.10
CA TYR A 339 7.33 17.26 -2.67
C TYR A 339 7.90 16.84 -4.04
N LYS A 340 8.89 17.58 -4.57
CA LYS A 340 9.38 17.54 -5.98
C LYS A 340 8.29 17.92 -7.00
N ARG A 341 7.14 17.25 -6.97
CA ARG A 341 5.99 17.40 -7.86
C ARG A 341 4.72 17.62 -7.03
N ALA A 342 4.05 18.73 -7.27
CA ALA A 342 2.83 19.08 -6.57
C ALA A 342 1.70 19.46 -7.52
N LEU A 343 0.45 19.30 -7.06
CA LEU A 343 -0.75 19.64 -7.79
C LEU A 343 -1.47 20.77 -7.07
N LYS A 344 -1.62 21.92 -7.74
CA LYS A 344 -2.47 23.01 -7.24
C LYS A 344 -3.85 22.87 -7.86
N ILE A 345 -4.91 22.80 -7.05
CA ILE A 345 -6.29 22.85 -7.55
C ILE A 345 -6.53 24.27 -8.09
N VAL A 346 -7.08 24.35 -9.30
CA VAL A 346 -7.33 25.64 -9.97
C VAL A 346 -8.80 25.87 -10.30
N ALA A 347 -9.60 24.82 -10.49
CA ALA A 347 -11.02 24.94 -10.81
C ALA A 347 -11.75 23.59 -10.68
N LEU A 348 -13.08 23.61 -10.74
CA LEU A 348 -13.94 22.43 -10.84
C LEU A 348 -14.46 22.23 -12.28
N PRO A 349 -14.54 21.00 -12.81
CA PRO A 349 -15.03 20.76 -14.18
C PRO A 349 -16.44 21.30 -14.45
N ARG A 350 -17.28 21.40 -13.42
CA ARG A 350 -18.65 21.92 -13.51
C ARG A 350 -18.71 23.41 -13.86
N GLU A 351 -17.68 24.17 -13.51
CA GLU A 351 -17.61 25.62 -13.80
C GLU A 351 -17.53 25.89 -15.32
N PHE A 352 -16.99 24.93 -16.08
CA PHE A 352 -16.86 25.02 -17.53
C PHE A 352 -17.98 24.30 -18.28
N TYR A 353 -18.90 23.67 -17.56
CA TYR A 353 -20.05 23.00 -18.14
C TYR A 353 -21.29 23.90 -18.03
N LYS A 354 -21.56 24.69 -19.08
CA LYS A 354 -22.84 25.40 -19.20
C LYS A 354 -23.97 24.40 -19.42
N LYS A 355 -24.85 24.22 -18.42
CA LYS A 355 -26.25 23.90 -18.70
C LYS A 355 -26.79 25.12 -19.44
N LYS A 356 -27.09 25.02 -20.73
CA LYS A 356 -28.13 25.86 -21.30
C LYS A 356 -29.43 25.44 -20.58
N THR A 357 -29.75 26.10 -19.48
CA THR A 357 -31.15 26.31 -19.13
C THR A 357 -31.68 27.33 -20.14
N ASN A 358 -32.84 27.02 -20.70
CA ASN A 358 -33.50 27.74 -21.79
C ASN A 358 -33.45 29.25 -21.66
#